data_AF-A0A929SMB5-F1
#
_entry.id   AF-A0A929SMB5-F1
#
_cell.length_a   1.000
_cell.length_b   1.000
_cell.length_c   1.000
_cell.angle_alpha   90.00
_cell.angle_beta   90.00
_cell.angle_gamma   90.00
#
_symmetry.space_group_name_H-M   'P 1'
#
loop_
_entity.id
_entity.type
_entity.pdbx_description
1 polymer ?
#
loop_
_entity_poly.entity_id
_entity_poly.type
_entity_poly.pdbx_seq_one_letter_code
_entity_poly.pdbx_strand_id
1 'polypeptide(L)' 'MLHEMKLQAEYYNFILNGTKKIEIRLNDEKRQKIKIGDSIKFLKEPELKESFN' A
#
# COMPACT_ATOMS: atom_id res chain seq x y z
N MET A 1 -6.00 -10.71 -7.02
CA MET A 1 -5.92 -9.49 -7.86
C MET A 1 -4.80 -8.61 -7.33
N LEU A 2 -4.08 -7.88 -8.20
CA LEU A 2 -3.03 -6.96 -7.78
C LEU A 2 -3.58 -5.53 -7.75
N HIS A 3 -3.54 -4.89 -6.59
CA HIS A 3 -3.96 -3.50 -6.42
C HIS A 3 -2.74 -2.61 -6.23
N GLU A 4 -2.73 -1.43 -6.84
CA GLU A 4 -1.62 -0.48 -6.67
C GLU A 4 -2.03 0.72 -5.81
N MET A 5 -1.18 1.03 -4.84
CA MET A 5 -1.35 2.14 -3.93
C MET A 5 -0.06 2.93 -3.74
N LYS A 6 -0.20 4.23 -3.51
CA LYS A 6 0.92 5.11 -3.16
C LYS A 6 1.02 5.25 -1.65
N LEU A 7 2.25 5.41 -1.16
CA LEU A 7 2.57 5.71 0.22
C LEU A 7 3.63 6.80 0.27
N GLN A 8 3.49 7.69 1.24
CA GLN A 8 4.56 8.61 1.59
C GLN A 8 5.78 7.82 2.11
N ALA A 9 6.97 8.35 1.87
CA ALA A 9 8.23 7.65 2.13
C ALA A 9 8.35 7.12 3.58
N GLU A 10 7.86 7.86 4.58
CA GLU A 10 7.88 7.45 5.98
C GLU A 10 7.08 6.15 6.20
N TYR A 11 5.81 6.12 5.78
CA TYR A 11 4.96 4.93 5.94
C TYR A 11 5.40 3.76 5.08
N TYR A 12 5.94 4.04 3.88
CA TYR A 12 6.56 3.01 3.05
C TYR A 12 7.67 2.28 3.80
N ASN A 13 8.56 3.04 4.45
CA ASN A 13 9.65 2.48 5.24
C ASN A 13 9.14 1.72 6.48
N PHE A 14 8.06 2.17 7.12
CA PHE A 14 7.49 1.44 8.28
C PHE A 14 6.90 0.09 7.91
N ILE A 15 6.25 -0.02 6.75
CA ILE A 15 5.74 -1.30 6.27
C ILE A 15 6.91 -2.19 5.83
N LEU A 16 7.88 -1.64 5.10
CA LEU A 16 9.08 -2.36 4.66
C LEU A 16 9.87 -2.93 5.86
N ASN A 17 9.99 -2.17 6.94
CA ASN A 17 10.65 -2.59 8.17
C ASN A 17 9.76 -3.46 9.08
N GLY A 18 8.51 -3.72 8.71
CA GLY A 18 7.56 -4.54 9.48
C GLY A 18 7.04 -3.90 10.78
N THR A 19 7.35 -2.63 11.03
CA THR A 19 6.88 -1.91 12.23
C THR A 19 5.42 -1.49 12.11
N LYS A 20 4.93 -1.29 10.88
CA LYS A 20 3.53 -0.99 10.58
C LYS A 20 2.80 -2.23 10.07
N LYS A 21 1.88 -2.75 10.88
CA LYS A 21 1.08 -3.96 10.59
C LYS A 21 -0.33 -3.66 10.10
N ILE A 22 -0.86 -2.47 10.40
CA ILE A 22 -2.22 -2.06 10.04
C ILE A 22 -2.14 -0.78 9.19
N GLU A 23 -2.77 -0.84 8.02
CA GLU A 23 -2.96 0.28 7.11
C GLU A 23 -4.46 0.60 7.01
N ILE A 24 -4.83 1.84 7.32
CA ILE A 24 -6.22 2.29 7.36
C ILE A 24 -6.41 3.29 6.22
N ARG A 25 -7.49 3.14 5.45
CA ARG A 25 -7.86 4.03 4.35
C ARG A 25 -9.36 4.27 4.31
N LEU A 26 -9.77 5.34 3.64
CA LEU A 26 -11.17 5.60 3.36
C LEU A 26 -11.73 4.49 2.45
N ASN A 27 -12.95 4.02 2.75
CA ASN A 27 -13.60 2.94 2.01
C ASN A 27 -14.23 3.46 0.70
N ASP A 28 -13.40 4.03 -0.16
CA ASP A 28 -13.80 4.52 -1.49
C ASP A 28 -14.11 3.37 -2.45
N GLU A 29 -14.71 3.68 -3.60
CA GLU A 29 -15.08 2.67 -4.62
C GLU A 29 -13.90 1.83 -5.13
N LYS A 30 -12.67 2.35 -5.03
CA LYS A 30 -11.45 1.60 -5.38
C LYS A 30 -11.10 0.60 -4.28
N ARG A 31 -11.18 0.98 -3.00
CA ARG A 31 -10.82 0.13 -1.85
C ARG A 31 -11.91 -0.89 -1.53
N GLN A 32 -13.17 -0.60 -1.83
CA GLN A 32 -14.28 -1.56 -1.72
C GLN A 32 -14.09 -2.81 -2.59
N LYS A 33 -13.27 -2.74 -3.65
CA LYS A 33 -12.99 -3.87 -4.54
C LYS A 33 -11.95 -4.85 -4.00
N ILE A 34 -11.23 -4.50 -2.94
CA ILE A 34 -10.18 -5.33 -2.35
C ILE A 34 -10.81 -6.49 -1.58
N LYS A 35 -10.33 -7.71 -1.81
CA LYS A 35 -10.80 -8.91 -1.13
C LYS A 35 -9.66 -9.62 -0.42
N ILE A 36 -10.00 -10.46 0.55
CA ILE A 36 -9.03 -11.33 1.22
C ILE A 36 -8.37 -12.24 0.17
N GLY A 37 -7.04 -12.31 0.20
CA GLY A 37 -6.22 -13.04 -0.78
C GLY A 37 -5.71 -12.20 -1.95
N ASP A 38 -6.14 -10.94 -2.07
CA ASP A 38 -5.52 -10.00 -3.01
C ASP A 38 -4.15 -9.52 -2.50
N SER A 39 -3.29 -9.13 -3.44
CA SER A 39 -1.98 -8.53 -3.15
C SER A 39 -2.03 -7.02 -3.43
N ILE A 40 -1.29 -6.24 -2.66
CA ILE A 40 -1.25 -4.79 -2.79
C ILE A 40 0.19 -4.36 -3.03
N LYS A 41 0.47 -3.82 -4.21
CA LYS A 41 1.76 -3.21 -4.52
C LYS A 41 1.77 -1.77 -4.03
N PHE A 42 2.66 -1.48 -3.09
CA PHE A 42 2.89 -0.12 -2.61
C PHE A 42 4.01 0.55 -3.40
N LEU A 43 3.77 1.78 -3.83
CA LEU A 43 4.71 2.65 -4.54
C LEU A 43 5.15 3.78 -3.61
N LYS A 44 6.46 4.02 -3.52
CA LYS A 44 7.03 5.08 -2.68
C LYS A 44 6.93 6.45 -3.37
N GLU A 45 6.19 7.37 -2.77
CA GLU A 45 6.15 8.77 -3.21
C GLU A 45 7.42 9.53 -2.81
N PRO A 46 7.80 10.58 -3.56
CA PRO A 46 7.10 11.13 -4.73
C PRO A 46 7.52 10.48 -6.07
N GLU A 47 8.67 9.80 -6.12
CA GLU A 47 9.27 9.36 -7.38
C GLU A 47 8.63 8.10 -7.98
N LEU A 48 7.94 7.30 -7.16
CA LEU A 48 7.25 6.06 -7.56
C LEU A 48 8.15 5.01 -8.22
N LYS A 49 9.47 5.08 -7.99
CA LYS A 49 10.46 4.12 -8.52
C LYS A 49 10.58 2.87 -7.66
N GLU A 50 10.44 3.02 -6.34
CA GLU A 50 10.52 1.92 -5.38
C GLU A 50 9.13 1.33 -5.14
N SER A 51 9.04 0.00 -5.11
CA SER A 51 7.81 -0.70 -4.72
C SER A 51 8.07 -2.06 -4.09
N PHE A 52 7.13 -2.50 -3.25
CA PHE A 52 7.03 -3.87 -2.74
C PHE A 52 5.56 -4.34 -2.76
N ASN A 53 5.35 -5.64 -2.65
CA ASN A 53 4.04 -6.30 -2.66
C ASN A 53 3.61 -6.77 -1.28
#